data_AF-A0A953QCH6-F1
#
_entry.id   AF-A0A953QCH6-F1
#
_cell.length_a   1.000
_cell.length_b   1.000
_cell.length_c   1.000
_cell.angle_alpha   90.00
_cell.angle_beta   90.00
_cell.angle_gamma   90.00
#
_symmetry.space_group_name_H-M   'P 1'
#
loop_
_entity.id
_entity.type
_entity.pdbx_description
1 polymer ?
#
loop_
_entity_poly.entity_id
_entity_poly.type
_entity_poly.pdbx_seq_one_letter_code
_entity_poly.pdbx_strand_id
1 'polypeptide(L)'
;MPVLPYYSQKEAPSEAVIWRFLDLRKFRDLMANQELYFRRADLFDDESEGLPPEQYVRRVLRLDPYDIRDELALNNHLGSLAQSREMYFITCWYLFREEDLAIWDRFGHDGVAVKSSYGLLKESLDGMPDDTHIGLIQYGTGNLTDRFNAMEFITTKQEKYAAESEVRAILTSGNPLDGGNRHFDLNNFPHRVPLAENPRHPWVHDCKRRRISLRDLLQGVVISPWAEPDEVEEINLWTKERLSMVPTNSGLRSDKTPTLREYRDYHDIKKPTSQPEKLATAHELERYYDELMALELDRVRFLYRQRWEKCRLETDGLPSKGDVQYLEASLRVLKNLRAVRP
;
A
#
# COMPACT_ATOMS: atom_id res chain seq x y z
N MET A 1 -3.55 -20.08 -9.47
CA MET A 1 -4.94 -20.06 -9.96
C MET A 1 -5.08 -18.92 -10.96
N PRO A 2 -5.99 -19.00 -11.95
CA PRO A 2 -6.17 -17.90 -12.89
C PRO A 2 -6.76 -16.66 -12.19
N VAL A 3 -6.45 -15.49 -12.72
CA VAL A 3 -7.10 -14.23 -12.28
C VAL A 3 -8.59 -14.28 -12.58
N LEU A 4 -9.42 -14.07 -11.57
CA LEU A 4 -10.87 -14.20 -11.65
C LEU A 4 -11.54 -12.89 -12.06
N PRO A 5 -12.48 -12.91 -13.02
CA PRO A 5 -13.26 -11.73 -13.38
C PRO A 5 -14.32 -11.42 -12.32
N TYR A 6 -14.86 -10.20 -12.36
CA TYR A 6 -16.02 -9.80 -11.56
C TYR A 6 -17.04 -9.01 -12.38
N TYR A 7 -18.29 -8.97 -11.94
CA TYR A 7 -19.44 -8.54 -12.74
C TYR A 7 -19.31 -7.12 -13.33
N SER A 8 -18.86 -6.15 -12.53
CA SER A 8 -18.71 -4.75 -12.93
C SER A 8 -17.29 -4.39 -13.40
N GLN A 9 -16.46 -5.40 -13.72
CA GLN A 9 -15.05 -5.20 -14.04
C GLN A 9 -14.84 -4.33 -15.27
N LYS A 10 -13.97 -3.34 -15.11
CA LYS A 10 -13.39 -2.58 -16.22
C LYS A 10 -11.91 -2.91 -16.30
N GLU A 11 -11.45 -3.33 -17.47
CA GLU A 11 -10.05 -3.61 -17.72
C GLU A 11 -9.41 -2.50 -18.53
N ALA A 12 -8.12 -2.26 -18.32
CA ALA A 12 -7.30 -1.48 -19.23
C ALA A 12 -6.70 -2.41 -20.30
N PRO A 13 -6.26 -1.86 -21.45
CA PRO A 13 -5.46 -2.62 -22.40
C PRO A 13 -4.22 -3.22 -21.73
N SER A 14 -3.75 -4.37 -22.21
CA SER A 14 -2.62 -5.11 -21.61
C SER A 14 -1.34 -4.25 -21.56
N GLU A 15 -1.13 -3.44 -22.58
CA GLU A 15 0.00 -2.53 -22.75
C GLU A 15 -0.14 -1.21 -21.97
N ALA A 16 -1.30 -0.98 -21.33
CA ALA A 16 -1.53 0.26 -20.59
C ALA A 16 -0.50 0.41 -19.47
N VAL A 17 0.20 1.55 -19.47
CA VAL A 17 1.26 1.84 -18.51
C VAL A 17 0.67 2.13 -17.14
N ILE A 18 1.19 1.48 -16.12
CA ILE A 18 0.79 1.69 -14.73
C ILE A 18 2.02 2.00 -13.87
N TRP A 19 1.85 2.89 -12.91
CA TRP A 19 2.90 3.31 -11.98
C TRP A 19 2.52 2.94 -10.56
N ARG A 20 3.49 2.56 -9.74
CA ARG A 20 3.30 2.48 -8.29
C ARG A 20 4.30 3.36 -7.59
N PHE A 21 3.78 4.39 -6.94
CA PHE A 21 4.55 5.33 -6.14
C PHE A 21 4.85 4.70 -4.78
N LEU A 22 6.12 4.76 -4.39
CA LEU A 22 6.66 4.14 -3.18
C LEU A 22 7.60 5.13 -2.53
N ASP A 23 7.35 5.44 -1.26
CA ASP A 23 8.35 6.05 -0.39
C ASP A 23 9.59 5.14 -0.33
N LEU A 24 10.72 5.72 0.06
CA LEU A 24 12.00 5.00 0.01
C LEU A 24 11.96 3.72 0.85
N ARG A 25 11.25 3.73 1.98
CA ARG A 25 11.06 2.56 2.84
C ARG A 25 10.31 1.44 2.11
N LYS A 26 9.19 1.73 1.45
CA LYS A 26 8.42 0.73 0.68
C LYS A 26 9.20 0.24 -0.54
N PHE A 27 9.98 1.11 -1.18
CA PHE A 27 10.85 0.70 -2.29
C PHE A 27 11.92 -0.29 -1.83
N ARG A 28 12.58 -0.02 -0.70
CA ARG A 28 13.53 -0.95 -0.08
C ARG A 28 12.88 -2.30 0.24
N ASP A 29 11.69 -2.29 0.84
CA ASP A 29 10.92 -3.50 1.16
C ASP A 29 10.64 -4.34 -0.10
N LEU A 30 10.20 -3.70 -1.19
CA LEU A 30 9.97 -4.36 -2.48
C LEU A 30 11.25 -4.98 -3.04
N MET A 31 12.36 -4.24 -3.03
CA MET A 31 13.64 -4.70 -3.61
C MET A 31 14.32 -5.80 -2.78
N ALA A 32 14.17 -5.74 -1.45
CA ALA A 32 14.73 -6.73 -0.55
C ALA A 32 13.97 -8.05 -0.57
N ASN A 33 12.63 -7.97 -0.50
CA ASN A 33 11.78 -9.15 -0.36
C ASN A 33 11.32 -9.74 -1.69
N GLN A 34 11.31 -8.94 -2.76
CA GLN A 34 10.76 -9.32 -4.06
C GLN A 34 9.32 -9.81 -3.94
N GLU A 35 8.53 -9.07 -3.15
CA GLU A 35 7.15 -9.42 -2.81
C GLU A 35 6.22 -8.23 -3.05
N LEU A 36 5.05 -8.49 -3.64
CA LEU A 36 3.95 -7.54 -3.61
C LEU A 36 3.31 -7.56 -2.23
N TYR A 37 3.28 -6.39 -1.60
CA TYR A 37 2.54 -6.13 -0.37
C TYR A 37 1.10 -5.76 -0.70
N PHE A 38 0.15 -6.52 -0.14
CA PHE A 38 -1.29 -6.28 -0.21
C PHE A 38 -1.81 -5.91 1.19
N ARG A 39 -2.33 -4.70 1.35
CA ARG A 39 -2.89 -4.18 2.59
C ARG A 39 -4.35 -4.60 2.73
N ARG A 40 -4.76 -5.04 3.91
CA ARG A 40 -6.16 -5.35 4.18
C ARG A 40 -7.03 -4.09 4.09
N ALA A 41 -8.18 -4.17 3.42
CA ALA A 41 -8.94 -3.00 2.99
C ALA A 41 -9.62 -2.21 4.13
N ASP A 42 -9.91 -2.84 5.27
CA ASP A 42 -10.42 -2.17 6.47
C ASP A 42 -9.38 -1.24 7.13
N LEU A 43 -8.11 -1.39 6.77
CA LEU A 43 -7.00 -0.62 7.33
C LEU A 43 -6.53 0.53 6.42
N PHE A 44 -7.35 0.94 5.47
CA PHE A 44 -7.12 2.11 4.64
C PHE A 44 -7.55 3.38 5.38
N ASP A 45 -6.92 4.51 5.08
CA ASP A 45 -7.26 5.79 5.72
C ASP A 45 -8.66 6.30 5.31
N ASP A 46 -9.18 5.86 4.15
CA ASP A 46 -10.56 6.12 3.76
C ASP A 46 -11.51 5.13 4.46
N GLU A 47 -12.20 5.61 5.49
CA GLU A 47 -13.20 4.85 6.24
C GLU A 47 -14.36 4.36 5.36
N SER A 48 -14.62 5.03 4.23
CA SER A 48 -15.68 4.66 3.29
C SER A 48 -15.25 3.65 2.22
N GLU A 49 -13.97 3.30 2.16
CA GLU A 49 -13.44 2.36 1.16
C GLU A 49 -14.23 1.05 1.17
N GLY A 50 -14.79 0.64 0.04
CA GLY A 50 -15.58 -0.59 -0.05
C GLY A 50 -16.98 -0.53 0.58
N LEU A 51 -17.48 0.66 0.94
CA LEU A 51 -18.83 0.86 1.46
C LEU A 51 -19.67 1.71 0.50
N PRO A 52 -20.89 1.27 0.15
CA PRO A 52 -21.81 2.08 -0.65
C PRO A 52 -22.40 3.23 0.18
N PRO A 53 -22.83 4.33 -0.45
CA PRO A 53 -23.61 5.36 0.24
C PRO A 53 -24.88 4.78 0.86
N GLU A 54 -25.26 5.23 2.05
CA GLU A 54 -26.43 4.71 2.77
C GLU A 54 -27.72 4.79 1.93
N GLN A 55 -27.91 5.91 1.22
CA GLN A 55 -29.06 6.11 0.34
C GLN A 55 -29.15 5.06 -0.77
N TYR A 56 -27.99 4.59 -1.28
CA TYR A 56 -27.95 3.50 -2.26
C TYR A 56 -28.44 2.20 -1.64
N VAL A 57 -27.96 1.86 -0.43
CA VAL A 57 -28.38 0.65 0.29
C VAL A 57 -29.88 0.66 0.55
N ARG A 58 -30.42 1.77 1.06
CA ARG A 58 -31.86 1.92 1.32
C ARG A 58 -32.69 1.71 0.07
N ARG A 59 -32.28 2.31 -1.05
CA ARG A 59 -32.98 2.18 -2.34
C ARG A 59 -32.95 0.73 -2.85
N VAL A 60 -31.76 0.13 -2.91
CA VAL A 60 -31.56 -1.20 -3.49
C VAL A 60 -32.24 -2.28 -2.66
N LEU A 61 -32.21 -2.15 -1.33
CA LEU A 61 -32.83 -3.10 -0.41
C LEU A 61 -34.28 -2.74 -0.03
N ARG A 62 -34.79 -1.61 -0.54
CA ARG A 62 -36.16 -1.10 -0.29
C ARG A 62 -36.47 -0.91 1.21
N LEU A 63 -35.52 -0.31 1.93
CA LEU A 63 -35.62 -0.06 3.38
C LEU A 63 -36.28 1.31 3.65
N ASP A 64 -37.33 1.33 4.45
CA ASP A 64 -38.02 2.54 4.90
C ASP A 64 -37.29 3.17 6.10
N PRO A 65 -36.81 4.43 6.01
CA PRO A 65 -36.15 5.11 7.13
C PRO A 65 -37.05 5.36 8.34
N TYR A 66 -38.37 5.18 8.21
CA TYR A 66 -39.33 5.34 9.31
C TYR A 66 -39.74 4.00 9.95
N ASP A 67 -39.31 2.86 9.41
CA ASP A 67 -39.50 1.55 10.04
C ASP A 67 -38.25 1.17 10.86
N ILE A 68 -38.44 0.97 12.16
CA ILE A 68 -37.35 0.60 13.06
C ILE A 68 -36.67 -0.73 12.70
N ARG A 69 -37.40 -1.68 12.11
CA ARG A 69 -36.84 -2.97 11.67
C ARG A 69 -35.93 -2.80 10.47
N ASP A 70 -36.26 -1.87 9.59
CA ASP A 70 -35.46 -1.53 8.41
C ASP A 70 -34.19 -0.76 8.80
N GLU A 71 -34.24 0.08 9.85
CA GLU A 71 -33.02 0.67 10.43
C GLU A 71 -32.08 -0.38 11.00
N LEU A 72 -32.61 -1.40 11.70
CA LEU A 72 -31.80 -2.52 12.19
C LEU A 72 -31.20 -3.34 11.04
N ALA A 73 -32.00 -3.61 10.00
CA ALA A 73 -31.54 -4.30 8.80
C ALA A 73 -30.43 -3.50 8.09
N LEU A 74 -30.58 -2.19 7.96
CA LEU A 74 -29.55 -1.32 7.39
C LEU A 74 -28.25 -1.40 8.18
N ASN A 75 -28.31 -1.26 9.51
CA ASN A 75 -27.12 -1.37 10.37
C ASN A 75 -26.46 -2.73 10.20
N ASN A 76 -27.23 -3.82 10.16
CA ASN A 76 -26.73 -5.17 9.92
C ASN A 76 -26.02 -5.28 8.56
N HIS A 77 -26.62 -4.76 7.48
CA HIS A 77 -26.03 -4.79 6.15
C HIS A 77 -24.73 -3.99 6.06
N LEU A 78 -24.69 -2.79 6.65
CA LEU A 78 -23.49 -1.96 6.69
C LEU A 78 -22.38 -2.59 7.54
N GLY A 79 -22.73 -3.13 8.72
CA GLY A 79 -21.79 -3.84 9.59
C GLY A 79 -21.20 -5.08 8.94
N SER A 80 -22.03 -5.86 8.23
CA SER A 80 -21.60 -7.01 7.46
C SER A 80 -20.63 -6.63 6.34
N LEU A 81 -20.88 -5.53 5.61
CA LEU A 81 -19.95 -5.02 4.59
C LEU A 81 -18.64 -4.52 5.20
N ALA A 82 -18.72 -3.77 6.30
CA ALA A 82 -17.55 -3.28 7.03
C ALA A 82 -16.67 -4.44 7.52
N GLN A 83 -17.26 -5.51 8.04
CA GLN A 83 -16.56 -6.75 8.37
C GLN A 83 -16.00 -7.44 7.12
N SER A 84 -16.77 -7.52 6.04
CA SER A 84 -16.34 -8.19 4.79
C SER A 84 -15.11 -7.52 4.17
N ARG A 85 -14.88 -6.22 4.38
CA ARG A 85 -13.64 -5.53 3.94
C ARG A 85 -12.37 -6.25 4.38
N GLU A 86 -12.41 -6.95 5.51
CA GLU A 86 -11.27 -7.65 6.08
C GLU A 86 -10.81 -8.86 5.25
N MET A 87 -11.63 -9.35 4.32
CA MET A 87 -11.26 -10.45 3.41
C MET A 87 -10.52 -9.96 2.16
N TYR A 88 -10.52 -8.65 1.88
CA TYR A 88 -9.90 -8.06 0.71
C TYR A 88 -8.53 -7.50 1.06
N PHE A 89 -7.50 -8.00 0.38
CA PHE A 89 -6.13 -7.51 0.49
C PHE A 89 -5.75 -6.86 -0.83
N ILE A 90 -5.42 -5.58 -0.78
CA ILE A 90 -5.37 -4.70 -1.95
C ILE A 90 -3.96 -4.16 -2.15
N THR A 91 -3.54 -4.11 -3.41
CA THR A 91 -2.44 -3.26 -3.85
C THR A 91 -2.90 -2.34 -4.97
N CYS A 92 -2.63 -1.05 -4.80
CA CYS A 92 -3.06 0.00 -5.72
C CYS A 92 -1.92 0.40 -6.66
N TRP A 93 -2.27 0.62 -7.92
CA TRP A 93 -1.41 1.18 -8.96
C TRP A 93 -2.13 2.36 -9.60
N TYR A 94 -1.37 3.31 -10.12
CA TYR A 94 -1.83 4.47 -10.86
C TYR A 94 -1.86 4.15 -12.35
N LEU A 95 -3.01 4.23 -13.00
CA LEU A 95 -3.08 4.20 -14.46
C LEU A 95 -2.43 5.48 -14.99
N PHE A 96 -1.22 5.35 -15.52
CA PHE A 96 -0.37 6.50 -15.78
C PHE A 96 -0.92 7.37 -16.91
N ARG A 97 -1.04 8.66 -16.63
CA ARG A 97 -1.40 9.70 -17.61
C ARG A 97 -0.30 10.76 -17.66
N GLU A 98 -0.03 11.33 -16.50
CA GLU A 98 1.01 12.33 -16.27
C GLU A 98 1.52 12.22 -14.82
N GLU A 99 2.61 12.92 -14.54
CA GLU A 99 3.12 13.03 -13.17
C GLU A 99 2.42 14.18 -12.43
N ASP A 100 2.12 13.99 -11.15
CA ASP A 100 1.48 14.99 -10.29
C ASP A 100 2.23 15.08 -8.95
N LEU A 101 2.60 16.29 -8.55
CA LEU A 101 3.25 16.57 -7.26
C LEU A 101 2.40 16.11 -6.06
N ALA A 102 1.07 16.18 -6.16
CA ALA A 102 0.17 15.72 -5.09
C ALA A 102 0.27 14.19 -4.87
N ILE A 103 0.41 13.41 -5.95
CA ILE A 103 0.59 11.95 -5.87
C ILE A 103 1.99 11.62 -5.34
N TRP A 104 3.02 12.32 -5.83
CA TRP A 104 4.38 12.19 -5.30
C TRP A 104 4.42 12.49 -3.80
N ASP A 105 3.80 13.59 -3.35
CA ASP A 105 3.83 14.03 -1.95
C ASP A 105 3.22 12.95 -1.05
N ARG A 106 2.07 12.40 -1.47
CA ARG A 106 1.32 11.42 -0.71
C ARG A 106 2.02 10.06 -0.64
N PHE A 107 2.62 9.59 -1.72
CA PHE A 107 3.00 8.18 -1.83
C PHE A 107 4.48 7.90 -2.06
N GLY A 108 5.25 8.85 -2.58
CA GLY A 108 6.63 8.61 -3.05
C GLY A 108 7.59 9.77 -2.89
N HIS A 109 7.35 10.70 -1.95
CA HIS A 109 8.06 11.97 -1.85
C HIS A 109 9.59 11.85 -1.77
N ASP A 110 10.11 10.83 -1.09
CA ASP A 110 11.54 10.54 -0.90
C ASP A 110 12.02 9.33 -1.72
N GLY A 111 11.15 8.74 -2.53
CA GLY A 111 11.36 7.43 -3.12
C GLY A 111 11.27 7.41 -4.64
N VAL A 112 10.46 6.50 -5.15
CA VAL A 112 10.34 6.23 -6.58
C VAL A 112 8.91 5.98 -7.01
N ALA A 113 8.69 6.03 -8.32
CA ALA A 113 7.61 5.33 -8.98
C ALA A 113 8.18 4.16 -9.78
N VAL A 114 7.71 2.95 -9.52
CA VAL A 114 8.05 1.80 -10.38
C VAL A 114 7.04 1.70 -11.52
N LYS A 115 7.55 1.46 -12.74
CA LYS A 115 6.77 1.37 -13.97
C LYS A 115 6.49 -0.08 -14.31
N SER A 116 5.26 -0.37 -14.70
CA SER A 116 4.82 -1.67 -15.21
C SER A 116 3.73 -1.46 -16.27
N SER A 117 3.13 -2.54 -16.75
CA SER A 117 1.91 -2.51 -17.57
C SER A 117 0.80 -3.32 -16.91
N TYR A 118 -0.45 -3.02 -17.27
CA TYR A 118 -1.61 -3.75 -16.76
C TYR A 118 -1.50 -5.26 -16.98
N GLY A 119 -1.01 -5.68 -18.16
CA GLY A 119 -0.78 -7.07 -18.51
C GLY A 119 0.23 -7.76 -17.61
N LEU A 120 1.42 -7.15 -17.41
CA LEU A 120 2.46 -7.73 -16.55
C LEU A 120 2.00 -7.85 -15.10
N LEU A 121 1.23 -6.88 -14.59
CA LEU A 121 0.63 -6.99 -13.26
C LEU A 121 -0.39 -8.14 -13.21
N LYS A 122 -1.27 -8.26 -14.20
CA LYS A 122 -2.24 -9.37 -14.30
C LYS A 122 -1.53 -10.73 -14.36
N GLU A 123 -0.48 -10.86 -15.17
CA GLU A 123 0.36 -12.06 -15.24
C GLU A 123 1.04 -12.38 -13.91
N SER A 124 1.51 -11.37 -13.16
CA SER A 124 2.13 -11.61 -11.84
C SER A 124 1.13 -12.14 -10.79
N LEU A 125 -0.17 -11.83 -10.96
CA LEU A 125 -1.26 -12.34 -10.13
C LEU A 125 -1.71 -13.73 -10.58
N ASP A 126 -1.46 -14.08 -11.84
CA ASP A 126 -1.75 -15.39 -12.39
C ASP A 126 -0.88 -16.46 -11.70
N GLY A 127 -1.48 -17.60 -11.39
CA GLY A 127 -0.76 -18.68 -10.72
C GLY A 127 -0.60 -18.50 -9.20
N MET A 128 -0.97 -17.35 -8.62
CA MET A 128 -1.01 -17.18 -7.16
C MET A 128 -1.97 -18.19 -6.50
N PRO A 129 -1.72 -18.57 -5.22
CA PRO A 129 -2.56 -19.54 -4.52
C PRO A 129 -3.89 -18.95 -4.01
N ASP A 130 -4.04 -17.62 -4.00
CA ASP A 130 -5.27 -16.94 -3.62
C ASP A 130 -6.13 -16.67 -4.85
N ASP A 131 -7.43 -16.51 -4.61
CA ASP A 131 -8.34 -15.90 -5.58
C ASP A 131 -7.91 -14.44 -5.79
N THR A 132 -7.51 -14.12 -7.02
CA THR A 132 -7.01 -12.82 -7.42
C THR A 132 -7.96 -12.12 -8.37
N HIS A 133 -8.04 -10.80 -8.27
CA HIS A 133 -8.79 -9.94 -9.19
C HIS A 133 -7.94 -8.73 -9.56
N ILE A 134 -8.20 -8.15 -10.73
CA ILE A 134 -7.59 -6.89 -11.14
C ILE A 134 -8.55 -6.06 -11.98
N GLY A 135 -8.57 -4.75 -11.82
CA GLY A 135 -9.43 -3.88 -12.62
C GLY A 135 -9.24 -2.40 -12.33
N LEU A 136 -9.88 -1.58 -13.16
CA LEU A 136 -9.97 -0.15 -12.97
C LEU A 136 -11.00 0.16 -11.88
N ILE A 137 -10.63 1.03 -10.95
CA ILE A 137 -11.55 1.58 -9.98
C ILE A 137 -12.48 2.56 -10.67
N GLN A 138 -13.74 2.45 -10.28
CA GLN A 138 -14.80 3.33 -10.74
C GLN A 138 -15.12 4.34 -9.64
N TYR A 139 -15.61 5.50 -10.05
CA TYR A 139 -15.80 6.63 -9.15
C TYR A 139 -17.26 7.10 -9.17
N GLY A 140 -17.77 7.42 -7.99
CA GLY A 140 -19.16 7.83 -7.79
C GLY A 140 -20.14 6.66 -7.73
N THR A 141 -21.43 6.96 -7.87
CA THR A 141 -22.50 5.96 -7.79
C THR A 141 -23.11 5.60 -9.14
N GLY A 142 -22.75 6.32 -10.21
CA GLY A 142 -23.33 6.15 -11.54
C GLY A 142 -23.00 4.81 -12.21
N ASN A 143 -21.96 4.12 -11.74
CA ASN A 143 -21.56 2.80 -12.22
C ASN A 143 -22.14 1.63 -11.41
N LEU A 144 -22.82 1.90 -10.29
CA LEU A 144 -23.39 0.86 -9.45
C LEU A 144 -24.61 0.24 -10.14
N THR A 145 -24.74 -1.07 -10.07
CA THR A 145 -25.68 -1.84 -10.92
C THR A 145 -27.03 -2.14 -10.24
N ASP A 146 -27.41 -1.34 -9.25
CA ASP A 146 -28.58 -1.55 -8.38
C ASP A 146 -28.58 -2.95 -7.71
N ARG A 147 -27.39 -3.49 -7.46
CA ARG A 147 -27.16 -4.74 -6.74
C ARG A 147 -26.50 -4.46 -5.40
N PHE A 148 -26.77 -5.33 -4.43
CA PHE A 148 -26.05 -5.34 -3.16
C PHE A 148 -24.89 -6.33 -3.25
N ASN A 149 -23.72 -5.86 -3.71
CA ASN A 149 -22.58 -6.72 -4.02
C ASN A 149 -21.27 -6.14 -3.46
N ALA A 150 -20.62 -6.88 -2.55
CA ALA A 150 -19.38 -6.42 -1.89
C ALA A 150 -18.20 -6.22 -2.86
N MET A 151 -18.11 -7.03 -3.93
CA MET A 151 -17.05 -6.87 -4.94
C MET A 151 -17.24 -5.59 -5.76
N GLU A 152 -18.49 -5.22 -6.07
CA GLU A 152 -18.80 -3.95 -6.74
C GLU A 152 -18.43 -2.75 -5.84
N PHE A 153 -18.72 -2.85 -4.54
CA PHE A 153 -18.39 -1.78 -3.58
C PHE A 153 -16.88 -1.64 -3.38
N ILE A 154 -16.14 -2.74 -3.21
CA ILE A 154 -14.67 -2.69 -3.06
C ILE A 154 -13.94 -2.36 -4.36
N THR A 155 -14.65 -2.20 -5.48
CA THR A 155 -14.08 -1.74 -6.76
C THR A 155 -14.62 -0.36 -7.18
N THR A 156 -15.30 0.33 -6.26
CA THR A 156 -15.86 1.66 -6.46
C THR A 156 -15.42 2.59 -5.32
N LYS A 157 -14.97 3.80 -5.67
CA LYS A 157 -14.58 4.87 -4.74
C LYS A 157 -15.48 6.08 -4.85
N GLN A 158 -15.46 6.96 -3.86
CA GLN A 158 -16.11 8.27 -3.96
C GLN A 158 -15.48 9.12 -5.08
N GLU A 159 -16.28 9.99 -5.70
CA GLU A 159 -15.86 10.84 -6.83
C GLU A 159 -14.64 11.72 -6.51
N LYS A 160 -14.49 12.16 -5.25
CA LYS A 160 -13.35 12.98 -4.80
C LYS A 160 -11.98 12.29 -4.98
N TYR A 161 -11.95 10.97 -5.17
CA TYR A 161 -10.73 10.19 -5.43
C TYR A 161 -10.47 9.92 -6.91
N ALA A 162 -11.28 10.45 -7.84
CA ALA A 162 -11.16 10.18 -9.28
C ALA A 162 -9.77 10.54 -9.86
N ALA A 163 -9.10 11.54 -9.28
CA ALA A 163 -7.74 11.91 -9.66
C ALA A 163 -6.72 10.76 -9.47
N GLU A 164 -7.00 9.79 -8.60
CA GLU A 164 -6.12 8.65 -8.34
C GLU A 164 -6.05 7.65 -9.50
N SER A 165 -6.99 7.69 -10.47
CA SER A 165 -7.00 6.83 -11.66
C SER A 165 -6.54 5.38 -11.39
N GLU A 166 -7.11 4.76 -10.36
CA GLU A 166 -6.54 3.57 -9.72
C GLU A 166 -6.78 2.30 -10.56
N VAL A 167 -5.71 1.54 -10.78
CA VAL A 167 -5.74 0.12 -11.11
C VAL A 167 -5.55 -0.66 -9.82
N ARG A 168 -6.55 -1.47 -9.47
CA ARG A 168 -6.56 -2.23 -8.23
C ARG A 168 -6.32 -3.70 -8.50
N ALA A 169 -5.35 -4.28 -7.82
CA ALA A 169 -5.19 -5.72 -7.71
C ALA A 169 -5.61 -6.18 -6.30
N ILE A 170 -6.42 -7.23 -6.25
CA ILE A 170 -7.11 -7.70 -5.04
C ILE A 170 -6.79 -9.18 -4.85
N LEU A 171 -6.43 -9.57 -3.63
CA LEU A 171 -6.48 -10.95 -3.16
C LEU A 171 -7.69 -11.09 -2.24
N THR A 172 -8.52 -12.09 -2.49
CA THR A 172 -9.59 -12.46 -1.56
C THR A 172 -9.15 -13.61 -0.69
N SER A 173 -9.36 -13.45 0.61
CA SER A 173 -9.07 -14.49 1.60
C SER A 173 -10.14 -14.50 2.65
N GLY A 174 -11.07 -15.43 2.54
CA GLY A 174 -12.00 -15.71 3.63
C GLY A 174 -11.23 -16.10 4.89
N ASN A 175 -11.70 -15.62 6.04
CA ASN A 175 -11.28 -16.18 7.32
C ASN A 175 -12.17 -17.41 7.59
N PRO A 176 -11.64 -18.64 7.58
CA PRO A 176 -12.44 -19.85 7.76
C PRO A 176 -13.08 -19.94 9.15
N LEU A 177 -12.64 -19.09 10.08
CA LEU A 177 -13.16 -18.97 11.43
C LEU A 177 -13.92 -17.65 11.62
N ASP A 178 -14.33 -16.99 10.53
CA ASP A 178 -15.21 -15.81 10.52
C ASP A 178 -16.67 -16.19 10.81
N GLY A 179 -16.89 -17.01 11.83
CA GLY A 179 -18.23 -17.39 12.29
C GLY A 179 -18.91 -16.32 13.14
N GLY A 180 -18.27 -15.16 13.36
CA GLY A 180 -18.79 -14.11 14.23
C GLY A 180 -19.48 -13.00 13.46
N ASN A 181 -20.71 -12.67 13.83
CA ASN A 181 -21.33 -11.40 13.53
C ASN A 181 -20.71 -10.31 14.44
N ARG A 182 -19.46 -9.89 14.16
CA ARG A 182 -18.69 -9.03 15.10
C ARG A 182 -19.25 -7.62 15.22
N HIS A 183 -20.17 -7.25 14.34
CA HIS A 183 -20.96 -6.03 14.40
C HIS A 183 -22.23 -6.14 15.26
N PHE A 184 -22.49 -7.26 15.94
CA PHE A 184 -23.58 -7.38 16.91
C PHE A 184 -23.06 -7.23 18.34
N ASP A 185 -23.82 -6.53 19.18
CA ASP A 185 -23.50 -6.43 20.61
C ASP A 185 -24.06 -7.61 21.43
N LEU A 186 -23.78 -7.61 22.73
CA LEU A 186 -24.26 -8.61 23.69
C LEU A 186 -25.80 -8.77 23.75
N ASN A 187 -26.57 -7.78 23.31
CA ASN A 187 -28.03 -7.83 23.24
C ASN A 187 -28.54 -8.27 21.86
N ASN A 188 -27.65 -8.72 20.98
CA ASN A 188 -27.93 -9.08 19.60
C ASN A 188 -28.47 -7.90 18.77
N PHE A 189 -28.03 -6.67 19.09
CA PHE A 189 -28.34 -5.49 18.30
C PHE A 189 -27.23 -5.24 17.24
N PRO A 190 -27.58 -5.05 15.96
CA PRO A 190 -26.59 -4.82 14.91
C PRO A 190 -26.10 -3.37 14.89
N HIS A 191 -24.79 -3.22 14.67
CA HIS A 191 -24.09 -1.95 14.51
C HIS A 191 -23.49 -1.83 13.11
N ARG A 192 -23.15 -0.61 12.71
CA ARG A 192 -22.67 -0.31 11.35
C ARG A 192 -21.22 -0.74 11.10
N VAL A 193 -20.49 -1.14 12.14
CA VAL A 193 -19.09 -1.55 12.10
C VAL A 193 -18.84 -2.69 13.10
N PRO A 194 -17.78 -3.50 12.92
CA PRO A 194 -17.34 -4.44 13.95
C PRO A 194 -17.07 -3.75 15.28
N LEU A 195 -17.48 -4.37 16.38
CA LEU A 195 -17.33 -3.84 17.73
C LEU A 195 -15.99 -4.25 18.36
N ALA A 196 -15.43 -3.38 19.20
CA ALA A 196 -14.18 -3.65 19.91
C ALA A 196 -14.26 -4.84 20.88
N GLU A 197 -15.45 -5.11 21.44
CA GLU A 197 -15.72 -6.27 22.30
C GLU A 197 -15.67 -7.61 21.55
N ASN A 198 -15.80 -7.56 20.21
CA ASN A 198 -15.70 -8.70 19.31
C ASN A 198 -14.47 -8.53 18.40
N PRO A 199 -13.24 -8.56 18.96
CA PRO A 199 -12.05 -8.31 18.17
C PRO A 199 -11.86 -9.42 17.14
N ARG A 200 -11.30 -9.04 15.99
CA ARG A 200 -10.86 -10.02 15.00
C ARG A 200 -9.78 -10.92 15.59
N HIS A 201 -9.79 -12.19 15.18
CA HIS A 201 -8.78 -13.13 15.64
C HIS A 201 -7.35 -12.70 15.24
N PRO A 202 -6.36 -12.73 16.15
CA PRO A 202 -4.98 -12.28 15.88
C PRO A 202 -4.20 -13.00 14.76
N TRP A 203 -4.62 -14.20 14.35
CA TRP A 203 -4.00 -14.92 13.22
C TRP A 203 -4.33 -14.29 11.87
N VAL A 204 -5.40 -13.49 11.78
CA VAL A 204 -5.73 -12.82 10.53
C VAL A 204 -4.73 -11.70 10.40
N HIS A 205 -3.91 -11.74 9.36
CA HIS A 205 -2.86 -10.76 9.19
C HIS A 205 -3.41 -9.44 8.64
N ASP A 206 -2.73 -8.34 8.95
CA ASP A 206 -3.08 -7.01 8.42
C ASP A 206 -2.68 -6.81 6.97
N CYS A 207 -1.89 -7.75 6.45
CA CYS A 207 -1.42 -7.76 5.08
C CYS A 207 -1.14 -9.19 4.61
N LYS A 208 -1.06 -9.34 3.30
CA LYS A 208 -0.52 -10.53 2.63
C LYS A 208 0.64 -10.11 1.74
N ARG A 209 1.63 -10.99 1.63
CA ARG A 209 2.80 -10.80 0.77
C ARG A 209 2.89 -11.94 -0.22
N ARG A 210 3.17 -11.64 -1.49
CA ARG A 210 3.31 -12.64 -2.54
C ARG A 210 4.58 -12.41 -3.31
N ARG A 211 5.42 -13.45 -3.39
CA ARG A 211 6.68 -13.39 -4.14
C ARG A 211 6.39 -13.15 -5.61
N ILE A 212 7.22 -12.31 -6.21
CA ILE A 212 7.16 -11.93 -7.61
C ILE A 212 8.55 -11.92 -8.22
N SER A 213 8.61 -12.08 -9.53
CA SER A 213 9.80 -11.74 -10.30
C SER A 213 9.78 -10.25 -10.60
N LEU A 214 10.67 -9.49 -9.96
CA LEU A 214 10.74 -8.05 -10.19
C LEU A 214 11.07 -7.71 -11.65
N ARG A 215 11.86 -8.53 -12.34
CA ARG A 215 12.26 -8.30 -13.73
C ARG A 215 11.14 -8.56 -14.72
N ASP A 216 10.23 -9.46 -14.39
CA ASP A 216 9.08 -9.77 -15.23
C ASP A 216 7.98 -8.72 -15.00
N LEU A 217 7.83 -8.23 -13.77
CA LEU A 217 6.82 -7.22 -13.44
C LEU A 217 7.24 -5.80 -13.83
N LEU A 218 8.48 -5.39 -13.57
CA LEU A 218 8.90 -3.98 -13.65
C LEU A 218 9.64 -3.67 -14.95
N GLN A 219 9.22 -2.59 -15.60
CA GLN A 219 9.80 -2.09 -16.85
C GLN A 219 10.68 -0.85 -16.65
N GLY A 220 10.61 -0.22 -15.47
CA GLY A 220 11.42 0.96 -15.17
C GLY A 220 11.24 1.48 -13.75
N VAL A 221 12.10 2.41 -13.36
CA VAL A 221 12.05 3.10 -12.07
C VAL A 221 12.26 4.59 -12.31
N VAL A 222 11.39 5.42 -11.74
CA VAL A 222 11.45 6.87 -11.79
C VAL A 222 11.72 7.41 -10.41
N ILE A 223 12.73 8.26 -10.26
CA ILE A 223 13.10 8.86 -8.98
C ILE A 223 12.26 10.09 -8.70
N SER A 224 11.80 10.23 -7.46
CA SER A 224 11.00 11.38 -7.00
C SER A 224 11.63 12.73 -7.36
N PRO A 225 10.80 13.75 -7.66
CA PRO A 225 11.28 15.12 -7.82
C PRO A 225 11.93 15.69 -6.56
N TRP A 226 11.59 15.19 -5.37
CA TRP A 226 12.13 15.63 -4.09
C TRP A 226 13.14 14.65 -3.48
N ALA A 227 13.52 13.59 -4.19
CA ALA A 227 14.52 12.67 -3.65
C ALA A 227 15.87 13.35 -3.51
N GLU A 228 16.42 13.34 -2.30
CA GLU A 228 17.71 13.91 -1.97
C GLU A 228 18.86 13.10 -2.60
N PRO A 229 20.08 13.67 -2.75
CA PRO A 229 21.18 13.02 -3.46
C PRO A 229 21.56 11.62 -2.96
N ASP A 230 21.42 11.38 -1.66
CA ASP A 230 21.62 10.08 -1.02
C ASP A 230 20.53 9.06 -1.32
N GLU A 231 19.28 9.51 -1.34
CA GLU A 231 18.14 8.68 -1.70
C GLU A 231 18.31 8.22 -3.17
N VAL A 232 18.73 9.14 -4.04
CA VAL A 232 19.09 8.86 -5.45
C VAL A 232 20.21 7.82 -5.54
N GLU A 233 21.29 7.97 -4.77
CA GLU A 233 22.41 7.03 -4.77
C GLU A 233 21.96 5.62 -4.35
N GLU A 234 21.16 5.52 -3.30
CA GLU A 234 20.65 4.23 -2.83
C GLU A 234 19.72 3.58 -3.86
N ILE A 235 18.81 4.35 -4.46
CA ILE A 235 17.93 3.87 -5.52
C ILE A 235 18.76 3.30 -6.69
N ASN A 236 19.83 3.99 -7.09
CA ASN A 236 20.74 3.51 -8.14
C ASN A 236 21.40 2.17 -7.77
N LEU A 237 21.80 1.97 -6.51
CA LEU A 237 22.38 0.71 -6.05
C LEU A 237 21.36 -0.43 -6.14
N TRP A 238 20.15 -0.24 -5.60
CA TRP A 238 19.11 -1.28 -5.62
C TRP A 238 18.69 -1.66 -7.03
N THR A 239 18.46 -0.67 -7.89
CA THR A 239 18.04 -0.88 -9.28
C THR A 239 19.11 -1.59 -10.10
N LYS A 240 20.39 -1.24 -9.93
CA LYS A 240 21.50 -1.93 -10.58
C LYS A 240 21.56 -3.41 -10.17
N GLU A 241 21.51 -3.69 -8.87
CA GLU A 241 21.69 -5.05 -8.34
C GLU A 241 20.48 -5.96 -8.61
N ARG A 242 19.25 -5.47 -8.39
CA ARG A 242 18.04 -6.31 -8.47
C ARG A 242 17.42 -6.34 -9.85
N LEU A 243 17.44 -5.22 -10.54
CA LEU A 243 16.70 -5.03 -11.79
C LEU A 243 17.60 -4.94 -13.02
N SER A 244 18.90 -4.65 -12.83
CA SER A 244 19.86 -4.38 -13.91
C SER A 244 19.35 -3.30 -14.88
N MET A 245 18.68 -2.27 -14.33
CA MET A 245 18.18 -1.11 -15.08
C MET A 245 18.70 0.18 -14.47
N VAL A 246 18.74 1.24 -15.27
CA VAL A 246 19.10 2.59 -14.83
C VAL A 246 17.82 3.36 -14.54
N PRO A 247 17.62 3.89 -13.32
CA PRO A 247 16.46 4.69 -12.99
C PRO A 247 16.55 6.06 -13.68
N THR A 248 15.41 6.66 -13.99
CA THR A 248 15.32 8.00 -14.58
C THR A 248 14.79 9.00 -13.57
N ASN A 249 15.18 10.26 -13.63
CA ASN A 249 14.53 11.28 -12.81
C ASN A 249 13.09 11.51 -13.28
N SER A 250 12.21 11.86 -12.34
CA SER A 250 10.89 12.44 -12.63
C SER A 250 11.04 13.61 -13.60
N GLY A 251 10.10 13.72 -14.55
CA GLY A 251 10.03 14.89 -15.44
C GLY A 251 9.72 16.19 -14.70
N LEU A 252 9.22 16.09 -13.47
CA LEU A 252 8.99 17.22 -12.58
C LEU A 252 10.25 17.65 -11.82
N ARG A 253 11.35 16.88 -11.86
CA ARG A 253 12.59 17.21 -11.16
C ARG A 253 13.37 18.28 -11.94
N SER A 254 13.31 19.52 -11.46
CA SER A 254 14.03 20.67 -12.03
C SER A 254 14.33 21.75 -10.99
N ASP A 255 15.17 22.72 -11.33
CA ASP A 255 15.46 23.89 -10.49
C ASP A 255 14.21 24.79 -10.24
N LYS A 256 13.12 24.57 -10.98
CA LYS A 256 11.84 25.30 -10.82
C LYS A 256 10.83 24.55 -9.94
N THR A 257 11.16 23.34 -9.52
CA THR A 257 10.29 22.53 -8.67
C THR A 257 10.28 23.17 -7.28
N PRO A 258 9.11 23.46 -6.68
CA PRO A 258 9.09 23.88 -5.29
C PRO A 258 9.69 22.78 -4.43
N THR A 259 10.38 23.15 -3.35
CA THR A 259 10.78 22.17 -2.33
C THR A 259 9.54 21.51 -1.74
N LEU A 260 9.69 20.29 -1.21
CA LEU A 260 8.56 19.58 -0.57
C LEU A 260 7.91 20.42 0.53
N ARG A 261 8.73 21.18 1.26
CA ARG A 261 8.27 22.11 2.30
C ARG A 261 7.43 23.25 1.71
N GLU A 262 7.95 23.95 0.71
CA GLU A 262 7.22 25.05 0.05
C GLU A 262 5.90 24.56 -0.56
N TYR A 263 5.89 23.38 -1.17
CA TYR A 263 4.68 22.77 -1.72
C TYR A 263 3.63 22.52 -0.63
N ARG A 264 4.01 21.87 0.48
CA ARG A 264 3.10 21.59 1.59
C ARG A 264 2.59 22.86 2.28
N ASP A 265 3.46 23.84 2.49
CA ASP A 265 3.11 25.13 3.09
C ASP A 265 2.11 25.90 2.20
N TYR A 266 2.30 25.89 0.88
CA TYR A 266 1.39 26.53 -0.08
C TYR A 266 -0.01 25.90 -0.11
N HIS A 267 -0.08 24.57 0.05
CA HIS A 267 -1.34 23.81 0.01
C HIS A 267 -1.98 23.61 1.39
N ASP A 268 -1.45 24.22 2.46
CA ASP A 268 -1.88 24.03 3.86
C ASP A 268 -1.94 22.54 4.26
N ILE A 269 -1.00 21.75 3.72
CA ILE A 269 -0.91 20.32 4.01
C ILE A 269 -0.17 20.16 5.33
N LYS A 270 -0.94 19.87 6.39
CA LYS A 270 -0.36 19.51 7.69
C LYS A 270 0.48 18.24 7.55
N LYS A 271 1.67 18.22 8.18
CA LYS A 271 2.52 17.04 8.26
C LYS A 271 1.65 15.88 8.79
N PRO A 272 1.59 14.72 8.10
CA PRO A 272 0.84 13.58 8.59
C PRO A 272 1.29 13.24 10.00
N THR A 273 0.36 13.01 10.92
CA THR A 273 0.69 12.46 12.23
C THR A 273 1.30 11.08 12.02
N SER A 274 2.55 10.90 12.43
CA SER A 274 3.23 9.61 12.33
C SER A 274 2.39 8.54 13.03
N GLN A 275 1.99 7.49 12.31
CA GLN A 275 1.35 6.33 12.93
C GLN A 275 2.28 5.75 14.01
N PRO A 276 1.76 5.24 15.14
CA PRO A 276 2.59 4.63 16.16
C PRO A 276 3.28 3.38 15.60
N GLU A 277 4.57 3.50 15.27
CA GLU A 277 5.38 2.38 14.81
C GLU A 277 5.80 1.50 16.00
N LYS A 278 5.83 0.17 15.81
CA LYS A 278 6.41 -0.74 16.80
C LYS A 278 7.91 -0.47 16.89
N LEU A 279 8.35 0.04 18.05
CA LEU A 279 9.76 0.29 18.36
C LEU A 279 10.54 -1.03 18.40
N ALA A 280 11.79 -0.98 17.96
CA ALA A 280 12.73 -2.10 18.11
C ALA A 280 13.06 -2.37 19.58
N THR A 281 13.32 -3.63 19.92
CA THR A 281 13.78 -4.02 21.26
C THR A 281 15.27 -3.72 21.45
N ALA A 282 15.70 -3.51 22.71
CA ALA A 282 17.12 -3.26 23.03
C ALA A 282 18.05 -4.39 22.53
N HIS A 283 17.59 -5.64 22.63
CA HIS A 283 18.35 -6.81 22.18
C HIS A 283 18.50 -6.87 20.65
N GLU A 284 17.45 -6.47 19.91
CA GLU A 284 17.55 -6.32 18.46
C GLU A 284 18.62 -5.27 18.14
N LEU A 285 18.55 -4.07 18.74
CA LEU A 285 19.50 -2.98 18.53
C LEU A 285 20.96 -3.33 18.84
N GLU A 286 21.20 -4.08 19.93
CA GLU A 286 22.53 -4.51 20.35
C GLU A 286 23.15 -5.50 19.35
N ARG A 287 22.36 -6.47 18.86
CA ARG A 287 22.79 -7.37 17.79
C ARG A 287 23.14 -6.60 16.50
N TYR A 288 22.40 -5.54 16.16
CA TYR A 288 22.74 -4.70 14.99
C TYR A 288 24.05 -3.96 15.18
N TYR A 289 24.26 -3.40 16.37
CA TYR A 289 25.49 -2.69 16.69
C TYR A 289 26.72 -3.59 16.51
N ASP A 290 26.65 -4.84 16.99
CA ASP A 290 27.74 -5.81 16.85
C ASP A 290 28.00 -6.19 15.38
N GLU A 291 26.94 -6.39 14.58
CA GLU A 291 27.09 -6.68 13.14
C GLU A 291 27.69 -5.49 12.35
N LEU A 292 27.43 -4.25 12.77
CA LEU A 292 27.98 -3.03 12.17
C LEU A 292 29.45 -2.82 12.52
N MET A 293 29.83 -3.07 13.77
CA MET A 293 31.21 -2.94 14.26
C MET A 293 32.17 -3.93 13.61
N ALA A 294 31.64 -5.02 13.05
CA ALA A 294 32.41 -6.00 12.28
C ALA A 294 32.72 -5.57 10.82
N LEU A 295 32.22 -4.41 10.37
CA LEU A 295 32.45 -3.87 9.02
C LEU A 295 33.51 -2.77 9.04
N GLU A 296 34.25 -2.60 7.94
CA GLU A 296 35.24 -1.54 7.82
C GLU A 296 34.62 -0.13 7.90
N LEU A 297 35.35 0.77 8.55
CA LEU A 297 34.89 2.11 8.98
C LEU A 297 34.44 3.01 7.83
N ASP A 298 35.06 2.88 6.65
CA ASP A 298 34.68 3.63 5.44
C ASP A 298 33.36 3.12 4.83
N ARG A 299 33.04 1.83 5.02
CA ARG A 299 31.78 1.23 4.58
C ARG A 299 30.63 1.55 5.52
N VAL A 300 30.85 1.54 6.83
CA VAL A 300 29.85 2.01 7.80
C VAL A 300 29.56 3.50 7.56
N ARG A 301 30.59 4.32 7.31
CA ARG A 301 30.41 5.73 6.94
C ARG A 301 29.68 5.93 5.60
N PHE A 302 29.88 5.07 4.62
CA PHE A 302 29.13 5.09 3.36
C PHE A 302 27.65 4.67 3.54
N LEU A 303 27.41 3.64 4.35
CA LEU A 303 26.08 3.06 4.57
C LEU A 303 25.19 3.86 5.54
N TYR A 304 25.80 4.66 6.41
CA TYR A 304 25.10 5.30 7.54
C TYR A 304 25.30 6.80 7.66
N ARG A 305 26.07 7.46 6.79
CA ARG A 305 26.25 8.93 6.86
C ARG A 305 24.93 9.71 6.82
N GLN A 306 23.86 9.12 6.29
CA GLN A 306 22.62 9.83 6.02
C GLN A 306 21.53 9.65 7.07
N ARG A 307 21.55 8.55 7.85
CA ARG A 307 20.47 8.28 8.82
C ARG A 307 20.90 8.36 10.28
N TRP A 308 22.19 8.20 10.62
CA TRP A 308 22.60 8.42 12.00
C TRP A 308 22.52 9.90 12.39
N GLU A 309 22.72 10.84 11.45
CA GLU A 309 22.47 12.26 11.71
C GLU A 309 20.97 12.59 11.72
N LYS A 310 20.15 12.00 10.85
CA LYS A 310 18.68 12.20 10.85
C LYS A 310 18.02 11.60 12.11
N CYS A 311 18.43 10.41 12.55
CA CYS A 311 18.03 9.78 13.83
C CYS A 311 18.57 10.52 15.06
N ARG A 312 19.58 11.39 14.91
CA ARG A 312 20.13 12.23 15.98
C ARG A 312 19.52 13.64 16.00
N LEU A 313 18.93 14.07 14.88
CA LEU A 313 18.23 15.36 14.74
C LEU A 313 16.75 15.27 15.14
N GLU A 314 16.15 14.07 15.14
CA GLU A 314 14.87 13.79 15.81
C GLU A 314 15.15 13.04 17.12
N THR A 315 15.36 13.77 18.22
CA THR A 315 15.88 13.28 19.51
C THR A 315 14.95 12.36 20.30
N ASP A 316 13.73 12.11 19.82
CA ASP A 316 12.63 11.64 20.68
C ASP A 316 12.16 10.20 20.39
N GLY A 317 12.87 9.41 19.55
CA GLY A 317 12.41 8.06 19.17
C GLY A 317 13.50 7.01 18.95
N LEU A 318 13.27 5.79 19.46
CA LEU A 318 14.02 4.59 19.07
C LEU A 318 13.69 4.21 17.60
N PRO A 319 14.61 3.55 16.87
CA PRO A 319 14.33 3.06 15.51
C PRO A 319 13.13 2.11 15.48
N SER A 320 12.36 2.15 14.40
CA SER A 320 11.24 1.23 14.22
C SER A 320 11.73 -0.19 13.90
N LYS A 321 10.90 -1.20 14.16
CA LYS A 321 11.19 -2.58 13.75
C LYS A 321 11.36 -2.74 12.23
N GLY A 322 10.75 -1.86 11.43
CA GLY A 322 10.92 -1.82 9.98
C GLY A 322 12.34 -1.38 9.57
N ASP A 323 12.94 -0.47 10.33
CA ASP A 323 14.32 -0.02 10.10
C ASP A 323 15.34 -1.12 10.40
N VAL A 324 15.09 -1.91 11.45
CA VAL A 324 15.85 -3.10 11.86
C VAL A 324 15.91 -4.17 10.75
N GLN A 325 14.77 -4.53 10.15
CA GLN A 325 14.73 -5.49 9.04
C GLN A 325 15.42 -4.96 7.78
N TYR A 326 15.32 -3.65 7.55
CA TYR A 326 16.01 -2.96 6.46
C TYR A 326 17.53 -3.06 6.60
N LEU A 327 18.07 -2.83 7.80
CA LEU A 327 19.50 -2.94 8.04
C LEU A 327 20.02 -4.35 7.75
N GLU A 328 19.29 -5.39 8.17
CA GLU A 328 19.62 -6.79 7.84
C GLU A 328 19.62 -7.06 6.32
N ALA A 329 18.63 -6.55 5.59
CA ALA A 329 18.52 -6.74 4.14
C ALA A 329 19.64 -6.02 3.38
N SER A 330 19.93 -4.76 3.74
CA SER A 330 21.03 -3.98 3.19
C SER A 330 22.37 -4.67 3.46
N LEU A 331 22.60 -5.14 4.69
CA LEU A 331 23.78 -5.92 5.06
C LEU A 331 23.96 -7.18 4.20
N ARG A 332 22.87 -7.90 3.89
CA ARG A 332 22.92 -9.09 3.02
C ARG A 332 23.31 -8.75 1.58
N VAL A 333 22.74 -7.69 1.00
CA VAL A 333 23.07 -7.25 -0.36
C VAL A 333 24.55 -6.84 -0.46
N LEU A 334 25.05 -6.12 0.54
CA LEU A 334 26.44 -5.68 0.58
C LEU A 334 27.43 -6.82 0.85
N LYS A 335 27.04 -7.83 1.63
CA LYS A 335 27.81 -9.07 1.80
C LYS A 335 27.89 -9.85 0.48
N ASN A 336 26.78 -9.94 -0.27
CA ASN A 336 26.74 -10.62 -1.56
C ASN A 336 27.56 -9.91 -2.66
N LEU A 337 27.64 -8.57 -2.64
CA LEU A 337 28.53 -7.77 -3.51
C LEU A 337 30.02 -8.14 -3.39
N ARG A 338 30.44 -8.77 -2.29
CA ARG A 338 31.81 -9.23 -2.06
C ARG A 338 32.10 -10.59 -2.71
N ALA A 339 31.07 -11.43 -2.92
CA ALA A 339 31.23 -12.77 -3.48
C ALA A 339 31.39 -12.80 -5.02
N VAL A 340 31.17 -11.66 -5.69
CA VAL A 340 31.14 -11.54 -7.16
C VAL A 340 32.32 -10.72 -7.72
N ARG A 341 33.26 -10.26 -6.88
CA ARG A 341 34.52 -9.70 -7.37
C ARG A 341 35.59 -10.79 -7.39
N PRO A 342 36.29 -11.02 -8.51
CA PRO A 342 37.40 -11.98 -8.58
C PRO A 342 38.55 -11.61 -7.66
#